data_AF-A0A101E983-F1
#
_entry.id   AF-A0A101E983-F1
#
_cell.length_a   1.000
_cell.length_b   1.000
_cell.length_c   1.000
_cell.angle_alpha   90.00
_cell.angle_beta   90.00
_cell.angle_gamma   90.00
#
_symmetry.space_group_name_H-M   'P 1'
#
loop_
_entity.id
_entity.type
_entity.pdbx_description
1 polymer ?
#
loop_
_entity_poly.entity_id
_entity_poly.type
_entity_poly.pdbx_seq_one_letter_code
_entity_poly.pdbx_strand_id
1 'polypeptide(L)' 'MDFLAKINPLSYGIDALKCTVIGQQEFSLFLDIAVIVATAVVMISGAVFLFNREG' A
#
# COMPACT_ATOMS: atom_id res chain seq x y z
N MET A 1 13.13 -9.75 -11.08
CA MET A 1 12.54 -9.76 -9.72
C MET A 1 11.75 -8.49 -9.41
N ASP A 2 11.89 -7.40 -10.17
CA ASP A 2 11.32 -6.07 -9.82
C ASP A 2 9.84 -5.83 -10.19
N PHE A 3 9.23 -6.67 -11.02
CA PHE A 3 7.85 -6.43 -11.45
C PHE A 3 6.83 -6.76 -10.36
N LEU A 4 7.08 -7.82 -9.58
CA LEU A 4 6.22 -8.23 -8.48
C LEU A 4 6.25 -7.21 -7.33
N ALA A 5 7.40 -6.59 -7.07
CA ALA A 5 7.54 -5.55 -6.06
C ALA A 5 6.76 -4.28 -6.42
N LYS A 6 6.70 -3.91 -7.71
CA LYS A 6 5.94 -2.73 -8.15
C LYS A 6 4.42 -2.91 -8.07
N ILE A 7 3.94 -4.15 -8.13
CA ILE A 7 2.50 -4.47 -8.07
C ILE A 7 2.05 -4.68 -6.63
N ASN A 8 2.92 -5.16 -5.75
CA ASN A 8 2.55 -5.51 -4.39
C ASN A 8 2.46 -4.24 -3.50
N PRO A 9 1.27 -3.83 -3.03
CA PRO A 9 1.13 -2.69 -2.13
C PRO A 9 1.90 -2.87 -0.81
N LEU A 10 2.20 -4.11 -0.41
CA LEU A 10 3.01 -4.40 0.77
C LEU A 10 4.46 -3.94 0.60
N SER A 11 5.01 -3.96 -0.62
CA SER A 11 6.38 -3.52 -0.90
C SER A 11 6.56 -2.02 -0.61
N TYR A 12 5.56 -1.20 -0.91
CA TYR A 12 5.55 0.23 -0.60
C TYR A 12 5.46 0.50 0.91
N GLY A 13 4.71 -0.33 1.65
CA GLY A 13 4.68 -0.27 3.12
C GLY A 13 6.03 -0.59 3.76
N ILE A 14 6.71 -1.62 3.26
CA ILE A 14 8.06 -1.98 3.71
C ILE A 14 9.06 -0.89 3.34
N ASP A 15 8.93 -0.25 2.18
CA ASP A 15 9.82 0.83 1.75
C ASP A 15 9.69 2.09 2.62
N ALA A 16 8.46 2.53 2.90
CA ALA A 16 8.20 3.61 3.84
C ALA A 16 8.75 3.30 5.24
N LEU A 17 8.66 2.04 5.70
CA LEU A 17 9.21 1.62 6.98
C LEU A 17 10.75 1.62 6.97
N LYS A 18 11.40 1.12 5.91
CA LYS A 18 12.86 1.24 5.74
C LYS A 18 13.29 2.70 5.77
N CYS A 19 12.53 3.59 5.15
CA CYS A 19 12.85 5.02 5.11
C CYS A 19 12.84 5.63 6.51
N THR A 20 11.85 5.27 7.33
CA THR A 20 11.71 5.82 8.68
C THR A 20 12.67 5.20 9.70
N VAL A 21 13.01 3.93 9.55
CA VAL A 21 13.85 3.19 10.53
C VAL A 21 15.34 3.29 10.19
N ILE A 22 15.71 3.15 8.92
CA ILE A 22 17.09 2.97 8.47
C ILE A 22 17.54 4.13 7.55
N GLY A 23 16.64 5.05 7.21
CA GLY A 23 16.93 6.17 6.31
C GLY A 23 17.14 5.75 4.84
N GLN A 24 16.75 4.53 4.46
CA GLN A 24 16.88 4.02 3.10
C GLN A 24 15.50 3.83 2.46
N GLN A 25 15.35 4.24 1.20
CA GLN A 25 14.13 4.06 0.41
C GLN A 25 14.51 3.71 -1.04
N GLU A 26 13.73 2.85 -1.69
CA GLU A 26 13.83 2.55 -3.12
C GLU A 26 12.88 3.41 -3.94
N PHE A 27 11.71 3.72 -3.39
CA PHE A 27 10.71 4.60 -3.98
C PHE A 27 10.69 5.94 -3.21
N SER A 28 9.97 6.92 -3.75
CA SER A 28 9.74 8.15 -3.00
C SER A 28 8.70 7.86 -1.91
N LEU A 29 8.97 8.31 -0.68
CA LEU A 29 8.03 8.22 0.44
C LEU A 29 6.62 8.76 0.11
N PHE A 30 6.51 9.77 -0.78
CA PHE A 30 5.20 10.24 -1.24
C PHE A 30 4.44 9.18 -2.05
N LEU A 31 5.16 8.47 -2.93
CA LEU A 31 4.59 7.40 -3.74
C LEU A 31 4.19 6.22 -2.84
N ASP A 32 5.02 5.88 -1.85
CA ASP A 32 4.68 4.82 -0.89
C ASP A 32 3.36 5.11 -0.17
N ILE A 33 3.24 6.32 0.41
CA ILE A 33 2.03 6.74 1.11
C ILE A 33 0.83 6.74 0.16
N ALA A 34 0.98 7.26 -1.05
CA ALA A 34 -0.10 7.30 -2.03
C ALA A 34 -0.62 5.89 -2.37
N VAL A 35 0.27 4.91 -2.57
CA VAL A 35 -0.12 3.53 -2.85
C VAL A 35 -0.80 2.87 -1.65
N ILE A 36 -0.29 3.09 -0.43
CA ILE A 36 -0.88 2.55 0.80
C ILE A 36 -2.30 3.11 1.00
N VAL A 37 -2.47 4.43 0.86
CA VAL A 37 -3.78 5.09 1.01
C VAL A 37 -4.76 4.61 -0.07
N ALA A 38 -4.34 4.55 -1.34
CA ALA A 38 -5.18 4.06 -2.42
C ALA A 38 -5.64 2.61 -2.17
N THR A 39 -4.71 1.75 -1.72
CA THR A 39 -5.03 0.36 -1.40
C THR A 39 -6.02 0.27 -0.24
N ALA A 40 -5.83 1.07 0.82
CA ALA A 40 -6.74 1.11 1.96
C ALA A 40 -8.16 1.55 1.53
N VAL A 41 -8.28 2.58 0.69
CA VAL A 41 -9.56 3.04 0.16
C VAL A 41 -10.26 1.93 -0.63
N VAL A 42 -9.55 1.22 -1.50
CA VAL A 42 -10.12 0.11 -2.28
C VAL A 42 -10.60 -1.02 -1.37
N MET A 43 -9.78 -1.43 -0.40
CA MET A 43 -10.13 -2.51 0.52
C MET A 43 -11.33 -2.15 1.42
N ILE A 44 -11.34 -0.95 1.98
CA ILE A 44 -12.45 -0.46 2.82
C ILE A 44 -13.73 -0.33 1.99
N SER A 45 -13.65 0.24 0.79
CA SER A 45 -14.81 0.36 -0.10
C SER A 45 -15.36 -1.00 -0.50
N GLY A 46 -14.47 -1.95 -0.83
CA GLY A 46 -14.84 -3.34 -1.12
C GLY A 46 -15.47 -4.04 0.09
N ALA A 47 -14.92 -3.84 1.29
CA ALA A 47 -15.48 -4.37 2.53
C ALA A 47 -16.88 -3.82 2.78
N VAL A 48 -17.06 -2.50 2.71
CA VAL A 48 -18.38 -1.85 2.87
C VAL A 48 -19.39 -2.39 1.85
N PHE A 49 -18.97 -2.54 0.58
CA PHE A 49 -19.84 -3.08 -0.46
C PHE A 49 -20.24 -4.53 -0.19
N LEU A 50 -19.28 -5.40 0.19
CA LEU A 50 -19.58 -6.80 0.51
C LEU A 50 -20.47 -6.91 1.75
N PHE A 51 -20.18 -6.17 2.82
CA PHE A 51 -21.00 -6.14 4.03
C PHE A 51 -22.42 -5.69 3.75
N ASN A 52 -22.61 -4.63 2.94
CA ASN A 52 -23.95 -4.17 2.56
C ASN A 52 -24.71 -5.14 1.65
N ARG A 53 -24.01 -6.05 0.96
CA ARG A 53 -24.63 -7.07 0.10
C ARG A 53 -25.08 -8.30 0.87
N GLU A 54 -24.42 -8.59 1.99
CA GLU A 54 -24.67 -9.79 2.81
C GLU A 54 -25.46 -9.51 4.10
N GLY A 55 -25.59 -8.24 4.50
CA GLY A 55 -26.35 -7.78 5.67
C GLY A 55 -27.80 -7.42 5.41
#